data_AF-A0A7I8C7D4-F1
#
_entry.id   AF-A0A7I8C7D4-F1
#
_cell.length_a   1.000
_cell.length_b   1.000
_cell.length_c   1.000
_cell.angle_alpha   90.00
_cell.angle_beta   90.00
_cell.angle_gamma   90.00
#
_symmetry.space_group_name_H-M   'P 1'
#
loop_
_entity.id
_entity.type
_entity.pdbx_description
1 polymer ?
#
loop_
_entity_poly.entity_id
_entity_poly.type
_entity_poly.pdbx_seq_one_letter_code
_entity_poly.pdbx_strand_id
1 'polypeptide(L)'
;MNVFPFECAESQLALADKLLTLSGQRFQKVFFATTGAEAVESAVKFAMTSTGRTDVVAFRDGFHGLSMFSSFMTGNPFWTEALRWKPGNVHHVDARNFAALEDTLASRKIAAVVFEPVAGSSAAQHWTADTASRLAALCRSTGTKLIADEVYCGLGRTGTWFGIDAIGMDVKSTEASAVPDMIVVSKGLTGGLVPLSAVLMNDGDFDAVFGAPGKAKVQGSTFGGNRLAMQCGLIVLDLVERGRLVENAAAMGALIGERIAARFDSRVTLHGKGLALSLKLDARLDRSMTDVWLDLIDGGVLAMPNSAAPDSLRLSPPLIFGVDEVEVLIDRLDEALQP
;
A
#
# COMPACT_ATOMS: atom_id res chain seq x y z
N MET A 1 23.07 10.68 -9.76
CA MET A 1 22.32 11.20 -8.59
C MET A 1 20.97 10.52 -8.57
N ASN A 2 20.62 9.90 -7.43
CA ASN A 2 19.48 8.98 -7.31
C ASN A 2 18.19 9.71 -6.87
N VAL A 3 18.25 11.04 -6.75
CA VAL A 3 17.16 11.90 -6.29
C VAL A 3 16.94 13.05 -7.26
N PHE A 4 15.70 13.51 -7.36
CA PHE A 4 15.34 14.75 -8.04
C PHE A 4 15.96 15.98 -7.33
N PRO A 5 16.76 16.82 -8.03
CA PRO A 5 17.59 17.82 -7.39
C PRO A 5 16.84 19.13 -7.11
N PHE A 6 16.34 19.29 -5.89
CA PHE A 6 16.00 20.59 -5.32
C PHE A 6 16.61 20.67 -3.91
N GLU A 7 17.54 21.60 -3.68
CA GLU A 7 18.21 21.84 -2.38
C GLU A 7 18.61 20.55 -1.63
N CYS A 8 19.35 19.68 -2.31
CA CYS A 8 19.57 18.30 -1.87
C CYS A 8 20.39 18.23 -0.58
N ALA A 9 19.76 17.74 0.49
CA ALA A 9 20.43 17.45 1.76
C ALA A 9 21.05 16.03 1.75
N GLU A 10 22.14 15.83 2.49
CA GLU A 10 22.77 14.51 2.65
C GLU A 10 21.78 13.43 3.10
N SER A 11 20.90 13.78 4.04
CA SER A 11 19.82 12.91 4.53
C SER A 11 18.85 12.46 3.42
N GLN A 12 18.64 13.30 2.41
CA GLN A 12 17.76 13.00 1.28
C GLN A 12 18.40 11.96 0.35
N LEU A 13 19.70 12.08 0.07
CA LEU A 13 20.46 11.09 -0.69
C LEU A 13 20.52 9.76 0.08
N ALA A 14 20.84 9.82 1.38
CA ALA A 14 20.94 8.63 2.22
C ALA A 14 19.61 7.87 2.32
N LEU A 15 18.48 8.57 2.51
CA LEU A 15 17.17 7.92 2.53
C LEU A 15 16.81 7.32 1.18
N ALA A 16 17.11 8.00 0.08
CA ALA A 16 16.88 7.45 -1.26
C ALA A 16 17.72 6.19 -1.48
N ASP A 17 19.01 6.23 -1.17
CA ASP A 17 19.90 5.08 -1.33
C ASP A 17 19.47 3.90 -0.45
N LYS A 18 18.96 4.16 0.77
CA LYS A 18 18.37 3.13 1.63
C LYS A 18 17.16 2.47 0.96
N LEU A 19 16.19 3.26 0.47
CA LEU A 19 14.99 2.76 -0.21
C LEU A 19 15.34 1.95 -1.47
N LEU A 20 16.28 2.44 -2.27
CA LEU A 20 16.76 1.73 -3.47
C LEU A 20 17.49 0.42 -3.10
N THR A 21 18.28 0.41 -2.04
CA THR A 21 18.95 -0.80 -1.53
C THR A 21 17.95 -1.84 -1.05
N LEU A 22 16.91 -1.42 -0.32
CA LEU A 22 15.84 -2.31 0.14
C LEU A 22 15.12 -2.99 -1.03
N SER A 23 14.92 -2.27 -2.13
CA SER A 23 14.32 -2.79 -3.37
C SER A 23 15.32 -3.56 -4.26
N GLY A 24 16.51 -3.90 -3.76
CA GLY A 24 17.53 -4.64 -4.52
C GLY A 24 18.08 -3.86 -5.71
N GLN A 25 18.04 -2.53 -5.66
CA GLN A 25 18.43 -1.63 -6.77
C GLN A 25 17.59 -1.85 -8.04
N ARG A 26 16.39 -2.44 -7.90
CA ARG A 26 15.46 -2.62 -9.03
C ARG A 26 14.95 -1.29 -9.58
N PHE A 27 14.75 -0.32 -8.69
CA PHE A 27 14.50 1.08 -9.02
C PHE A 27 15.81 1.89 -8.90
N GLN A 28 15.89 3.04 -9.57
CA GLN A 28 17.10 3.86 -9.63
C GLN A 28 16.87 5.30 -9.17
N LYS A 29 15.60 5.71 -9.08
CA LYS A 29 15.21 7.10 -8.80
C LYS A 29 14.14 7.14 -7.73
N VAL A 30 14.27 8.13 -6.85
CA VAL A 30 13.30 8.43 -5.80
C VAL A 30 12.80 9.87 -5.95
N PHE A 31 11.49 10.03 -6.02
CA PHE A 31 10.80 11.31 -5.89
C PHE A 31 10.14 11.41 -4.52
N PHE A 32 10.43 12.46 -3.76
CA PHE A 32 9.85 12.66 -2.42
C PHE A 32 8.71 13.69 -2.43
N ALA A 33 7.67 13.39 -1.65
CA ALA A 33 6.48 14.20 -1.42
C ALA A 33 6.09 14.13 0.07
N THR A 34 4.94 14.69 0.46
CA THR A 34 4.52 14.76 1.86
C THR A 34 3.49 13.71 2.26
N THR A 35 2.61 13.32 1.35
CA THR A 35 1.50 12.39 1.64
C THR A 35 1.43 11.26 0.64
N GLY A 36 0.82 10.14 1.04
CA GLY A 36 0.56 9.02 0.14
C GLY A 36 -0.24 9.45 -1.10
N ALA A 37 -1.30 10.24 -0.92
CA ALA A 37 -2.13 10.71 -2.02
C ALA A 37 -1.34 11.56 -3.04
N GLU A 38 -0.46 12.45 -2.57
CA GLU A 38 0.42 13.25 -3.43
C GLU A 38 1.43 12.37 -4.19
N ALA A 39 1.96 11.32 -3.56
CA ALA A 39 2.88 10.40 -4.21
C ALA A 39 2.18 9.49 -5.23
N VAL A 40 0.95 9.04 -4.96
CA VAL A 40 0.13 8.32 -5.95
C VAL A 40 -0.18 9.21 -7.15
N GLU A 41 -0.64 10.45 -6.94
CA GLU A 41 -0.88 11.39 -8.05
C GLU A 41 0.41 11.68 -8.84
N SER A 42 1.55 11.76 -8.17
CA SER A 42 2.86 11.92 -8.81
C SER A 42 3.21 10.71 -9.68
N ALA A 43 3.08 9.49 -9.15
CA ALA A 43 3.35 8.24 -9.88
C ALA A 43 2.46 8.11 -11.13
N VAL A 44 1.17 8.43 -10.99
CA VAL A 44 0.24 8.42 -12.12
C VAL A 44 0.60 9.48 -13.16
N LYS A 45 0.95 10.69 -12.73
CA LYS A 45 1.44 11.74 -13.65
C LYS A 45 2.71 11.30 -14.40
N PHE A 46 3.61 10.59 -13.73
CA PHE A 46 4.81 10.03 -14.36
C PHE A 46 4.46 8.96 -15.39
N ALA A 47 3.52 8.06 -15.07
CA ALA A 47 3.03 7.08 -16.02
C ALA A 47 2.33 7.72 -17.23
N MET A 48 1.47 8.73 -17.03
CA MET A 48 0.82 9.46 -18.12
C MET A 48 1.83 10.13 -19.03
N THR A 49 2.84 10.78 -18.45
CA THR A 49 3.91 11.46 -19.22
C THR A 49 4.75 10.46 -19.99
N SER A 50 5.12 9.34 -19.37
CA SER A 50 5.98 8.31 -19.97
C SER A 50 5.29 7.53 -21.08
N THR A 51 3.97 7.32 -20.98
CA THR A 51 3.19 6.58 -21.97
C THR A 51 2.54 7.47 -23.02
N GLY A 52 2.40 8.77 -22.76
CA GLY A 52 1.60 9.70 -23.57
C GLY A 52 0.09 9.45 -23.50
N ARG A 53 -0.36 8.67 -22.52
CA ARG A 53 -1.76 8.25 -22.32
C ARG A 53 -2.34 8.93 -21.08
N THR A 54 -3.66 9.01 -21.00
CA THR A 54 -4.36 9.72 -19.91
C THR A 54 -5.16 8.81 -18.99
N ASP A 55 -5.53 7.61 -19.43
CA ASP A 55 -6.52 6.83 -18.69
C ASP A 55 -5.85 5.99 -17.60
N VAL A 56 -6.56 5.80 -16.49
CA VAL A 56 -6.05 5.10 -15.31
C VAL A 56 -7.05 4.05 -14.90
N VAL A 57 -6.56 2.87 -14.56
CA VAL A 57 -7.36 1.83 -13.92
C VAL A 57 -7.01 1.79 -12.43
N ALA A 58 -8.04 1.78 -11.59
CA ALA A 58 -7.95 1.46 -10.18
C ALA A 58 -8.97 0.35 -9.85
N PHE A 59 -8.78 -0.33 -8.72
CA PHE A 59 -9.67 -1.42 -8.34
C PHE A 59 -10.81 -0.95 -7.44
N ARG A 60 -11.99 -1.54 -7.62
CA ARG A 60 -13.11 -1.36 -6.68
C ARG A 60 -12.66 -1.71 -5.27
N ASP A 61 -13.19 -0.99 -4.30
CA ASP A 61 -12.89 -1.10 -2.88
C ASP A 61 -11.45 -0.72 -2.46
N GLY A 62 -10.55 -0.39 -3.41
CA GLY A 62 -9.20 0.10 -3.13
C GLY A 62 -9.19 1.53 -2.56
N PHE A 63 -8.09 1.91 -1.92
CA PHE A 63 -7.89 3.23 -1.31
C PHE A 63 -6.54 3.84 -1.67
N HIS A 64 -6.57 4.92 -2.46
CA HIS A 64 -5.39 5.58 -3.01
C HIS A 64 -5.23 7.03 -2.54
N GLY A 65 -6.06 7.45 -1.57
CA GLY A 65 -6.04 8.78 -0.96
C GLY A 65 -7.26 9.62 -1.31
N LEU A 66 -7.32 10.82 -0.74
CA LEU A 66 -8.49 11.71 -0.78
C LEU A 66 -8.20 13.10 -1.36
N SER A 67 -7.02 13.32 -1.95
CA SER A 67 -6.80 14.49 -2.82
C SER A 67 -7.66 14.40 -4.08
N MET A 68 -7.82 15.52 -4.80
CA MET A 68 -8.85 15.64 -5.85
C MET A 68 -8.81 14.54 -6.92
N PHE A 69 -7.64 14.06 -7.34
CA PHE A 69 -7.56 12.99 -8.35
C PHE A 69 -7.50 11.60 -7.70
N SER A 70 -6.74 11.45 -6.61
CA SER A 70 -6.67 10.19 -5.84
C SER A 70 -8.00 9.74 -5.24
N SER A 71 -8.90 10.65 -4.87
CA SER A 71 -10.23 10.30 -4.39
C SER A 71 -11.05 9.57 -5.46
N PHE A 72 -10.84 9.86 -6.74
CA PHE A 72 -11.47 9.13 -7.85
C PHE A 72 -10.77 7.82 -8.19
N MET A 73 -9.53 7.60 -7.74
CA MET A 73 -8.88 6.29 -7.80
C MET A 73 -9.23 5.41 -6.58
N THR A 74 -9.68 6.01 -5.48
CA THR A 74 -10.25 5.28 -4.35
C THR A 74 -11.59 4.67 -4.78
N GLY A 75 -11.62 3.34 -4.90
CA GLY A 75 -12.66 2.56 -5.57
C GLY A 75 -13.97 2.41 -4.82
N ASN A 76 -14.30 3.33 -3.91
CA ASN A 76 -15.57 3.37 -3.18
C ASN A 76 -16.32 4.68 -3.48
N PRO A 77 -17.52 4.63 -4.07
CA PRO A 77 -18.32 5.80 -4.41
C PRO A 77 -18.62 6.74 -3.24
N PHE A 78 -18.62 6.25 -2.01
CA PHE A 78 -18.81 7.04 -0.78
C PHE A 78 -17.96 8.32 -0.75
N TRP A 79 -16.73 8.26 -1.25
CA TRP A 79 -15.80 9.40 -1.20
C TRP A 79 -16.04 10.46 -2.27
N THR A 80 -16.74 10.12 -3.36
CA THR A 80 -16.85 10.98 -4.55
C THR A 80 -18.28 11.21 -5.03
N GLU A 81 -19.28 10.55 -4.44
CA GLU A 81 -20.68 10.63 -4.89
C GLU A 81 -21.25 12.06 -4.84
N ALA A 82 -20.87 12.83 -3.83
CA ALA A 82 -21.31 14.21 -3.65
C ALA A 82 -20.61 15.21 -4.59
N LEU A 83 -19.55 14.80 -5.29
CA LEU A 83 -18.78 15.68 -6.18
C LEU A 83 -19.45 15.78 -7.55
N ARG A 84 -19.62 17.02 -8.03
CA ARG A 84 -20.21 17.31 -9.35
C ARG A 84 -19.21 17.08 -10.49
N TRP A 85 -17.96 17.46 -10.30
CA TRP A 85 -16.89 17.19 -11.26
C TRP A 85 -16.37 15.76 -11.04
N LYS A 86 -16.22 14.99 -12.11
CA LYS A 86 -15.64 13.65 -12.11
C LYS A 86 -14.66 13.54 -13.29
N PRO A 87 -13.43 13.02 -13.10
CA PRO A 87 -12.51 12.77 -14.20
C PRO A 87 -13.09 11.69 -15.11
N GLY A 88 -13.12 11.94 -16.41
CA GLY A 88 -13.63 10.98 -17.41
C GLY A 88 -12.68 9.83 -17.73
N ASN A 89 -11.49 9.83 -17.14
CA ASN A 89 -10.36 8.97 -17.49
C ASN A 89 -9.93 8.03 -16.34
N VAL A 90 -10.75 7.86 -15.30
CA VAL A 90 -10.51 6.87 -14.23
C VAL A 90 -11.52 5.74 -14.34
N HIS A 91 -11.03 4.52 -14.49
CA HIS A 91 -11.81 3.31 -14.71
C HIS A 91 -11.70 2.38 -13.50
N HIS A 92 -12.83 2.00 -12.91
CA HIS A 92 -12.85 1.07 -11.77
C HIS A 92 -13.17 -0.35 -12.22
N VAL A 93 -12.23 -1.27 -11.99
CA VAL A 93 -12.39 -2.71 -12.30
C VAL A 93 -12.49 -3.52 -11.01
N ASP A 94 -13.29 -4.58 -11.01
CA ASP A 94 -13.32 -5.53 -9.90
C ASP A 94 -12.12 -6.48 -10.00
N ALA A 95 -11.30 -6.57 -8.95
CA ALA A 95 -10.12 -7.45 -8.94
C ALA A 95 -10.48 -8.93 -9.14
N ARG A 96 -11.72 -9.33 -8.84
CA ARG A 96 -12.23 -10.70 -9.05
C ARG A 96 -12.63 -10.97 -10.51
N ASN A 97 -12.78 -9.93 -11.32
CA ASN A 97 -13.11 -10.04 -12.75
C ASN A 97 -11.91 -9.65 -13.62
N PHE A 98 -10.94 -10.56 -13.70
CA PHE A 98 -9.72 -10.33 -14.48
C PHE A 98 -10.00 -10.15 -15.99
N ALA A 99 -11.06 -10.77 -16.53
CA ALA A 99 -11.44 -10.59 -17.93
C ALA A 99 -11.83 -9.13 -18.24
N ALA A 100 -12.56 -8.46 -17.35
CA ALA A 100 -12.88 -7.04 -17.51
C ALA A 100 -11.62 -6.15 -17.51
N LEU A 101 -10.58 -6.54 -16.75
CA LEU A 101 -9.29 -5.86 -16.79
C LEU A 101 -8.61 -6.06 -18.16
N GLU A 102 -8.58 -7.29 -18.67
CA GLU A 102 -8.03 -7.62 -20.00
C GLU A 102 -8.71 -6.79 -21.10
N ASP A 103 -10.05 -6.74 -21.12
CA ASP A 103 -10.83 -5.95 -22.07
C ASP A 103 -10.52 -4.45 -21.98
N THR A 104 -10.40 -3.92 -20.76
CA THR A 104 -10.09 -2.51 -20.53
C THR A 104 -8.70 -2.15 -21.07
N LEU A 105 -7.70 -2.99 -20.78
CA LEU A 105 -6.32 -2.76 -21.19
C LEU A 105 -6.08 -3.06 -22.69
N ALA A 106 -6.92 -3.88 -23.32
CA ALA A 106 -6.89 -4.14 -24.77
C ALA A 106 -7.06 -2.86 -25.60
N SER A 107 -7.72 -1.83 -25.06
CA SER A 107 -7.85 -0.51 -25.68
C SER A 107 -6.51 0.19 -25.94
N ARG A 108 -5.45 -0.19 -25.20
CA ARG A 108 -4.14 0.47 -25.18
C ARG A 108 -4.18 1.98 -24.92
N LYS A 109 -5.26 2.46 -24.29
CA LYS A 109 -5.41 3.86 -23.84
C LYS A 109 -5.02 4.09 -22.39
N ILE A 110 -4.86 3.01 -21.62
CA ILE A 110 -4.52 3.08 -20.20
C ILE A 110 -3.03 3.42 -20.03
N ALA A 111 -2.76 4.50 -19.31
CA ALA A 111 -1.43 4.91 -18.87
C ALA A 111 -0.94 4.06 -17.70
N ALA A 112 -1.80 3.85 -16.70
CA ALA A 112 -1.44 3.18 -15.47
C ALA A 112 -2.55 2.28 -14.92
N VAL A 113 -2.16 1.16 -14.32
CA VAL A 113 -2.95 0.43 -13.33
C VAL A 113 -2.36 0.72 -11.96
N VAL A 114 -3.18 1.18 -11.01
CA VAL A 114 -2.81 1.40 -9.61
C VAL A 114 -3.47 0.32 -8.75
N PHE A 115 -2.69 -0.34 -7.90
CA PHE A 115 -3.20 -1.40 -7.03
C PHE A 115 -2.49 -1.42 -5.67
N GLU A 116 -3.21 -1.84 -4.62
CA GLU A 116 -2.62 -2.21 -3.33
C GLU A 116 -2.24 -3.70 -3.37
N PRO A 117 -0.99 -4.09 -3.04
CA PRO A 117 -0.61 -5.50 -2.88
C PRO A 117 -1.42 -6.20 -1.79
N VAL A 118 -1.59 -5.53 -0.64
CA VAL A 118 -2.48 -5.95 0.45
C VAL A 118 -3.31 -4.73 0.85
N ALA A 119 -4.61 -4.78 0.60
CA ALA A 119 -5.50 -3.65 0.75
C ALA A 119 -5.74 -3.29 2.21
N GLY A 120 -5.60 -2.01 2.55
CA GLY A 120 -5.93 -1.53 3.89
C GLY A 120 -7.44 -1.49 4.11
N SER A 121 -8.16 -0.85 3.20
CA SER A 121 -9.59 -0.51 3.37
C SER A 121 -10.58 -1.62 3.06
N SER A 122 -10.10 -2.71 2.47
CA SER A 122 -10.90 -3.83 1.96
C SER A 122 -10.57 -5.12 2.72
N ALA A 123 -10.46 -5.05 4.06
CA ALA A 123 -10.27 -6.22 4.93
C ALA A 123 -9.04 -7.07 4.62
N ALA A 124 -7.89 -6.44 4.35
CA ALA A 124 -6.64 -7.14 4.03
C ALA A 124 -6.74 -8.11 2.83
N GLN A 125 -7.68 -7.84 1.91
CA GLN A 125 -7.71 -8.50 0.60
C GLN A 125 -6.37 -8.31 -0.10
N HIS A 126 -5.87 -9.38 -0.71
CA HIS A 126 -4.56 -9.39 -1.33
C HIS A 126 -4.55 -10.31 -2.55
N TRP A 127 -3.59 -10.05 -3.42
CA TRP A 127 -3.41 -10.80 -4.66
C TRP A 127 -2.76 -12.15 -4.38
N THR A 128 -3.15 -13.17 -5.13
CA THR A 128 -2.38 -14.41 -5.21
C THR A 128 -1.17 -14.20 -6.10
N ALA A 129 -0.13 -15.03 -5.94
CA ALA A 129 1.06 -14.96 -6.79
C ALA A 129 0.73 -15.11 -8.28
N ASP A 130 -0.21 -16.00 -8.63
CA ASP A 130 -0.67 -16.17 -10.01
C ASP A 130 -1.33 -14.90 -10.55
N THR A 131 -2.33 -14.34 -9.84
CA THR A 131 -3.04 -13.15 -10.32
C THR A 131 -2.14 -11.92 -10.35
N ALA A 132 -1.23 -11.77 -9.39
CA ALA A 132 -0.25 -10.68 -9.37
C ALA A 132 0.72 -10.74 -10.56
N SER A 133 1.23 -11.94 -10.87
CA SER A 133 2.06 -12.18 -12.05
C SER A 133 1.31 -11.90 -13.36
N ARG A 134 0.06 -12.38 -13.46
CA ARG A 134 -0.81 -12.10 -14.62
C ARG A 134 -1.07 -10.61 -14.79
N LEU A 135 -1.30 -9.87 -13.70
CA LEU A 135 -1.48 -8.42 -13.71
C LEU A 135 -0.26 -7.70 -14.30
N ALA A 136 0.94 -8.06 -13.84
CA ALA A 136 2.18 -7.49 -14.33
C ALA A 136 2.42 -7.81 -15.81
N ALA A 137 2.20 -9.05 -16.23
CA ALA A 137 2.32 -9.47 -17.63
C ALA A 137 1.32 -8.75 -18.55
N LEU A 138 0.07 -8.57 -18.10
CA LEU A 138 -0.96 -7.85 -18.84
C LEU A 138 -0.62 -6.36 -19.01
N CYS A 139 -0.16 -5.71 -17.94
CA CYS A 139 0.31 -4.32 -18.02
C CYS A 139 1.46 -4.19 -19.02
N ARG A 140 2.44 -5.11 -18.95
CA ARG A 140 3.59 -5.12 -19.85
C ARG A 140 3.20 -5.27 -21.32
N SER A 141 2.36 -6.25 -21.64
CA SER A 141 1.96 -6.56 -23.03
C SER A 141 1.13 -5.44 -23.70
N THR A 142 0.47 -4.61 -22.89
CA THR A 142 -0.37 -3.48 -23.34
C THR A 142 0.37 -2.14 -23.30
N GLY A 143 1.61 -2.12 -22.78
CA GLY A 143 2.39 -0.91 -22.57
C GLY A 143 1.80 0.00 -21.48
N THR A 144 1.00 -0.57 -20.58
CA THR A 144 0.42 0.10 -19.42
C THR A 144 1.40 0.01 -18.26
N LYS A 145 1.59 1.08 -17.51
CA LYS A 145 2.46 1.09 -16.32
C LYS A 145 1.76 0.45 -15.13
N LEU A 146 2.48 -0.38 -14.38
CA LEU A 146 1.97 -0.94 -13.13
C LEU A 146 2.53 -0.15 -11.94
N ILE A 147 1.65 0.39 -11.09
CA ILE A 147 2.00 1.15 -9.89
C ILE A 147 1.49 0.39 -8.68
N ALA A 148 2.40 -0.05 -7.81
CA ALA A 148 2.03 -0.62 -6.52
C ALA A 148 1.95 0.47 -5.45
N ASP A 149 0.75 0.66 -4.92
CA ASP A 149 0.49 1.51 -3.76
C ASP A 149 0.83 0.74 -2.48
N GLU A 150 2.04 0.97 -1.98
CA GLU A 150 2.62 0.36 -0.80
C GLU A 150 2.51 1.28 0.43
N VAL A 151 1.70 2.35 0.33
CA VAL A 151 1.52 3.34 1.39
C VAL A 151 1.04 2.71 2.69
N TYR A 152 0.19 1.69 2.62
CA TYR A 152 -0.28 0.94 3.80
C TYR A 152 0.53 -0.33 4.07
N CYS A 153 0.72 -1.18 3.06
CA CYS A 153 1.24 -2.54 3.23
C CYS A 153 2.78 -2.68 3.18
N GLY A 154 3.47 -1.62 2.77
CA GLY A 154 4.92 -1.64 2.66
C GLY A 154 5.65 -1.49 3.99
N LEU A 155 6.97 -1.44 3.90
CA LEU A 155 7.90 -1.11 4.96
C LEU A 155 7.78 -2.02 6.19
N GLY A 156 7.65 -3.33 5.96
CA GLY A 156 7.63 -4.36 7.01
C GLY A 156 6.26 -4.80 7.47
N ARG A 157 5.21 -4.03 7.16
CA ARG A 157 3.82 -4.30 7.61
C ARG A 157 3.35 -5.72 7.30
N THR A 158 3.66 -6.22 6.11
CA THR A 158 3.20 -7.53 5.61
C THR A 158 4.11 -8.70 5.99
N GLY A 159 5.14 -8.47 6.82
CA GLY A 159 6.18 -9.45 7.10
C GLY A 159 7.30 -9.49 6.05
N THR A 160 7.25 -8.57 5.08
CA THR A 160 8.27 -8.32 4.06
C THR A 160 8.53 -6.82 3.96
N TRP A 161 9.67 -6.41 3.37
CA TRP A 161 9.97 -4.98 3.20
C TRP A 161 8.97 -4.29 2.27
N PHE A 162 8.50 -4.98 1.23
CA PHE A 162 7.45 -4.50 0.34
C PHE A 162 6.35 -5.55 0.28
N GLY A 163 5.09 -5.11 0.31
CA GLY A 163 3.90 -5.96 0.21
C GLY A 163 3.82 -6.70 -1.12
N ILE A 164 4.45 -6.22 -2.20
CA ILE A 164 4.60 -7.00 -3.43
C ILE A 164 5.34 -8.33 -3.20
N ASP A 165 6.32 -8.38 -2.29
CA ASP A 165 7.01 -9.63 -1.94
C ASP A 165 6.04 -10.61 -1.25
N ALA A 166 5.15 -10.10 -0.39
CA ALA A 166 4.17 -10.91 0.34
C ALA A 166 3.12 -11.58 -0.55
N ILE A 167 2.92 -11.04 -1.77
CA ILE A 167 2.06 -11.60 -2.82
C ILE A 167 2.84 -12.31 -3.93
N GLY A 168 4.16 -12.51 -3.77
CA GLY A 168 4.98 -13.30 -4.69
C GLY A 168 5.59 -12.53 -5.87
N MET A 169 5.48 -11.20 -5.89
CA MET A 169 6.21 -10.33 -6.84
C MET A 169 7.52 -9.88 -6.18
N ASP A 170 8.56 -10.72 -6.25
CA ASP A 170 9.89 -10.44 -5.68
C ASP A 170 10.44 -9.11 -6.22
N VAL A 171 10.50 -8.09 -5.35
CA VAL A 171 10.97 -6.74 -5.68
C VAL A 171 12.40 -6.75 -6.22
N LYS A 172 13.20 -7.74 -5.84
CA LYS A 172 14.61 -7.87 -6.22
C LYS A 172 14.79 -8.71 -7.48
N SER A 173 13.70 -9.17 -8.10
CA SER A 173 13.75 -9.96 -9.33
C SER A 173 14.48 -9.19 -10.44
N THR A 174 15.38 -9.89 -11.12
CA THR A 174 16.04 -9.37 -12.33
C THR A 174 15.12 -9.38 -13.55
N GLU A 175 13.99 -10.10 -13.48
CA GLU A 175 13.00 -10.13 -14.53
C GLU A 175 12.13 -8.86 -14.45
N ALA A 176 12.42 -7.89 -15.30
CA ALA A 176 11.73 -6.60 -15.29
C ALA A 176 10.19 -6.71 -15.46
N SER A 177 9.69 -7.80 -16.05
CA SER A 177 8.27 -8.10 -16.21
C SER A 177 7.57 -8.60 -14.95
N ALA A 178 8.30 -9.01 -13.92
CA ALA A 178 7.75 -9.60 -12.70
C ALA A 178 7.46 -8.58 -11.59
N VAL A 179 7.84 -7.31 -11.77
CA VAL A 179 7.71 -6.25 -10.76
C VAL A 179 7.01 -5.00 -11.31
N PRO A 180 6.42 -4.15 -10.44
CA PRO A 180 5.83 -2.88 -10.86
C PRO A 180 6.84 -1.94 -11.51
N ASP A 181 6.36 -1.04 -12.37
CA ASP A 181 7.19 0.05 -12.91
C ASP A 181 7.52 1.10 -11.83
N MET A 182 6.61 1.29 -10.86
CA MET A 182 6.75 2.20 -9.74
C MET A 182 6.18 1.62 -8.44
N ILE A 183 6.78 1.99 -7.31
CA ILE A 183 6.27 1.73 -5.97
C ILE A 183 6.07 3.05 -5.23
N VAL A 184 4.95 3.18 -4.52
CA VAL A 184 4.64 4.34 -3.69
C VAL A 184 4.68 3.96 -2.20
N VAL A 185 5.50 4.64 -1.40
CA VAL A 185 5.58 4.41 0.06
C VAL A 185 5.31 5.71 0.84
N SER A 186 4.73 5.59 2.03
CA SER A 186 4.48 6.70 2.96
C SER A 186 4.23 6.11 4.37
N LYS A 187 3.36 6.71 5.20
CA LYS A 187 2.91 6.24 6.53
C LYS A 187 4.05 5.67 7.40
N GLY A 188 4.27 4.36 7.34
CA GLY A 188 5.33 3.65 8.08
C GLY A 188 6.73 4.19 7.82
N LEU A 189 6.94 4.91 6.71
CA LEU A 189 8.21 5.52 6.33
C LEU A 189 8.80 6.42 7.42
N THR A 190 7.95 7.09 8.20
CA THR A 190 8.39 7.98 9.30
C THR A 190 7.84 7.53 10.65
N GLY A 191 7.28 6.32 10.74
CA GLY A 191 6.63 5.83 11.95
C GLY A 191 5.47 6.72 12.43
N GLY A 192 4.88 7.53 11.54
CA GLY A 192 3.79 8.46 11.87
C GLY A 192 4.22 9.79 12.52
N LEU A 193 5.52 10.08 12.60
CA LEU A 193 6.02 11.29 13.29
C LEU A 193 5.92 12.56 12.44
N VAL A 194 6.29 12.48 11.16
CA VAL A 194 6.29 13.62 10.24
C VAL A 194 5.81 13.19 8.85
N PRO A 195 5.09 14.04 8.09
CA PRO A 195 4.62 13.70 6.75
C PRO A 195 5.78 13.44 5.78
N LEU A 196 5.74 12.28 5.14
CA LEU A 196 6.66 11.91 4.08
C LEU A 196 6.05 10.83 3.19
N SER A 197 6.33 10.94 1.90
CA SER A 197 6.08 9.88 0.93
C SER A 197 7.18 9.85 -0.13
N ALA A 198 7.29 8.73 -0.82
CA ALA A 198 8.24 8.54 -1.89
C ALA A 198 7.64 7.71 -3.03
N VAL A 199 8.02 8.05 -4.27
CA VAL A 199 7.83 7.23 -5.46
C VAL A 199 9.18 6.69 -5.88
N LEU A 200 9.34 5.37 -5.87
CA LEU A 200 10.47 4.67 -6.43
C LEU A 200 10.14 4.34 -7.89
N MET A 201 11.06 4.65 -8.81
CA MET A 201 10.87 4.41 -10.25
C MET A 201 12.20 4.06 -10.94
N ASN A 202 12.10 3.50 -12.14
CA ASN A 202 13.25 3.22 -13.00
C ASN A 202 13.73 4.48 -13.74
N ASP A 203 14.97 4.43 -14.25
CA ASP A 203 15.56 5.54 -15.00
C ASP A 203 14.74 5.95 -16.24
N GLY A 204 14.16 4.98 -16.96
CA GLY A 204 13.37 5.27 -18.16
C GLY A 204 12.14 6.13 -17.89
N ASP A 205 11.40 5.83 -16.81
CA ASP A 205 10.25 6.63 -16.39
C ASP A 205 10.67 7.99 -15.83
N PHE A 206 11.80 8.07 -15.12
CA PHE A 206 12.34 9.34 -14.67
C PHE A 206 12.76 10.24 -15.83
N ASP A 207 13.51 9.70 -16.80
CA ASP A 207 14.03 10.45 -17.95
C ASP A 207 12.90 10.91 -18.87
N ALA A 208 11.85 10.10 -19.04
CA ALA A 208 10.67 10.49 -19.81
C ALA A 208 9.94 11.71 -19.21
N VAL A 209 9.99 11.87 -17.88
CA VAL A 209 9.34 12.98 -17.17
C VAL A 209 10.26 14.19 -17.05
N PHE A 210 11.51 13.98 -16.65
CA PHE A 210 12.40 15.05 -16.19
C PHE A 210 13.60 15.30 -17.11
N GLY A 211 13.91 14.37 -18.03
CA GLY A 211 15.14 14.36 -18.82
C GLY A 211 15.18 15.39 -19.96
N ALA A 212 14.03 15.94 -20.38
CA ALA A 212 13.99 16.93 -21.45
C ALA A 212 14.24 18.37 -20.93
N PRO A 213 14.87 19.24 -21.74
CA PRO A 213 15.07 20.65 -21.39
C PRO A 213 13.77 21.34 -20.94
N GLY A 214 13.84 22.06 -19.82
CA GLY A 214 12.68 22.75 -19.23
C GLY A 214 11.70 21.85 -18.45
N LYS A 215 11.89 20.52 -18.43
CA LYS A 215 11.03 19.58 -17.68
C LYS A 215 11.51 19.29 -16.27
N ALA A 216 12.68 19.79 -15.88
CA ALA A 216 13.27 19.60 -14.56
C ALA A 216 12.43 20.17 -13.38
N LYS A 217 11.29 20.84 -13.61
CA LYS A 217 10.32 21.24 -12.57
C LYS A 217 8.88 20.91 -12.93
N VAL A 218 8.65 19.92 -13.82
CA VAL A 218 7.29 19.52 -14.22
C VAL A 218 6.48 18.96 -13.05
N GLN A 219 7.16 18.42 -12.03
CA GLN A 219 6.58 17.95 -10.77
C GLN A 219 7.49 18.37 -9.62
N GLY A 220 6.89 18.71 -8.47
CA GLY A 220 7.61 19.06 -7.25
C GLY A 220 6.65 19.21 -6.08
N SER A 221 7.21 19.31 -4.88
CA SER A 221 6.48 19.53 -3.64
C SER A 221 7.31 20.45 -2.75
N THR A 222 6.70 21.51 -2.20
CA THR A 222 7.43 22.51 -1.39
C THR A 222 8.14 21.87 -0.19
N PHE A 223 7.49 20.90 0.46
CA PHE A 223 8.05 20.18 1.60
C PHE A 223 8.59 18.80 1.22
N GLY A 224 8.54 18.43 -0.07
CA GLY A 224 9.17 17.22 -0.58
C GLY A 224 10.69 17.29 -0.38
N GLY A 225 11.25 16.31 0.31
CA GLY A 225 12.69 16.31 0.62
C GLY A 225 13.09 17.15 1.84
N ASN A 226 12.15 17.62 2.67
CA ASN A 226 12.49 18.38 3.87
C ASN A 226 13.41 17.58 4.83
N ARG A 227 14.43 18.23 5.39
CA ARG A 227 15.53 17.57 6.13
C ARG A 227 15.05 16.77 7.33
N LEU A 228 14.05 17.28 8.06
CA LEU A 228 13.49 16.61 9.24
C LEU A 228 12.84 15.28 8.85
N ALA A 229 12.01 15.28 7.80
CA ALA A 229 11.36 14.08 7.30
C ALA A 229 12.38 13.08 6.73
N MET A 230 13.38 13.54 5.97
CA MET A 230 14.42 12.67 5.44
C MET A 230 15.19 11.95 6.56
N GLN A 231 15.61 12.71 7.58
CA GLN A 231 16.36 12.14 8.70
C GLN A 231 15.49 11.20 9.54
N CYS A 232 14.22 11.57 9.79
CA CYS A 232 13.27 10.72 10.49
C CYS A 232 13.06 9.40 9.74
N GLY A 233 12.83 9.46 8.42
CA GLY A 233 12.63 8.25 7.63
C GLY A 233 13.84 7.33 7.61
N LEU A 234 15.05 7.90 7.51
CA LEU A 234 16.28 7.13 7.57
C LEU A 234 16.42 6.38 8.90
N ILE A 235 16.20 7.08 10.03
CA ILE A 235 16.27 6.50 11.37
C ILE A 235 15.22 5.40 11.56
N VAL A 236 13.99 5.65 11.10
CA VAL A 236 12.90 4.66 11.22
C VAL A 236 13.22 3.38 10.45
N LEU A 237 13.69 3.49 9.20
CA LEU A 237 14.07 2.30 8.42
C LEU A 237 15.25 1.55 9.07
N ASP A 238 16.22 2.26 9.65
CA ASP A 238 17.31 1.66 10.42
C ASP A 238 16.83 0.93 11.68
N LEU A 239 15.84 1.48 12.40
CA LEU A 239 15.24 0.83 13.57
C LEU A 239 14.44 -0.43 13.16
N VAL A 240 13.70 -0.37 12.05
CA VAL A 240 12.98 -1.53 11.51
C VAL A 240 13.94 -2.66 11.16
N GLU A 241 15.07 -2.34 10.52
CA GLU A 241 16.09 -3.32 10.14
C GLU A 241 16.82 -3.90 11.36
N ARG A 242 17.39 -3.04 12.23
CA ARG A 242 18.16 -3.49 13.41
C ARG A 242 17.29 -4.23 14.41
N GLY A 243 16.03 -3.83 14.56
CA GLY A 243 15.06 -4.48 15.42
C GLY A 243 14.46 -5.76 14.83
N ARG A 244 14.79 -6.12 13.58
CA ARG A 244 14.19 -7.27 12.86
C ARG A 244 12.66 -7.21 12.86
N LEU A 245 12.12 -6.01 12.69
CA LEU A 245 10.68 -5.75 12.83
C LEU A 245 9.86 -6.28 11.65
N VAL A 246 10.50 -6.48 10.50
CA VAL A 246 9.90 -7.17 9.35
C VAL A 246 9.62 -8.63 9.70
N GLU A 247 10.60 -9.33 10.26
CA GLU A 247 10.43 -10.72 10.71
C GLU A 247 9.49 -10.82 11.90
N ASN A 248 9.54 -9.85 12.83
CA ASN A 248 8.58 -9.80 13.93
C ASN A 248 7.14 -9.69 13.41
N ALA A 249 6.89 -8.84 12.41
CA ALA A 249 5.56 -8.71 11.82
C ALA A 249 5.06 -10.03 11.20
N ALA A 250 5.94 -10.78 10.54
CA ALA A 250 5.61 -12.13 10.04
C ALA A 250 5.30 -13.10 11.20
N ALA A 251 6.14 -13.14 12.23
CA ALA A 251 6.01 -14.05 13.35
C ALA A 251 4.75 -13.78 14.18
N MET A 252 4.48 -12.52 14.52
CA MET A 252 3.31 -12.13 15.31
C MET A 252 2.01 -12.30 14.52
N GLY A 253 2.02 -12.00 13.21
CA GLY A 253 0.87 -12.30 12.36
C GLY A 253 0.51 -13.78 12.36
N ALA A 254 1.51 -14.65 12.25
CA ALA A 254 1.30 -16.10 12.34
C ALA A 254 0.79 -16.54 13.71
N LEU A 255 1.36 -15.98 14.79
CA LEU A 255 0.94 -16.29 16.16
C LEU A 255 -0.51 -15.90 16.42
N ILE A 256 -0.95 -14.71 16.00
CA ILE A 256 -2.34 -14.27 16.11
C ILE A 256 -3.26 -15.25 15.36
N GLY A 257 -2.88 -15.66 14.15
CA GLY A 257 -3.64 -16.63 13.36
C GLY A 257 -3.76 -17.99 14.05
N GLU A 258 -2.67 -18.49 14.64
CA GLU A 258 -2.65 -19.73 15.42
C GLU A 258 -3.59 -19.65 16.63
N ARG A 259 -3.50 -18.57 17.41
CA ARG A 259 -4.35 -18.37 18.59
C ARG A 259 -5.82 -18.28 18.24
N ILE A 260 -6.14 -17.56 17.15
CA ILE A 260 -7.53 -17.44 16.69
C ILE A 260 -8.10 -18.79 16.29
N ALA A 261 -7.34 -19.56 15.50
CA ALA A 261 -7.76 -20.90 15.07
C ALA A 261 -7.95 -21.85 16.25
N ALA A 262 -7.09 -21.76 17.28
CA ALA A 262 -7.18 -22.62 18.46
C ALA A 262 -8.34 -22.26 19.40
N ARG A 263 -8.68 -20.97 19.56
CA ARG A 263 -9.62 -20.51 20.59
C ARG A 263 -11.05 -20.28 20.09
N PHE A 264 -11.23 -19.92 18.82
CA PHE A 264 -12.53 -19.41 18.35
C PHE A 264 -13.32 -20.38 17.48
N ASP A 265 -12.85 -21.59 17.18
CA ASP A 265 -13.60 -22.65 16.45
C ASP A 265 -14.42 -22.09 15.27
N SER A 266 -13.76 -21.35 14.37
CA SER A 266 -14.35 -20.65 13.21
C SER A 266 -15.28 -19.45 13.47
N ARG A 267 -15.63 -19.11 14.72
CA ARG A 267 -16.41 -17.91 15.08
C ARG A 267 -15.80 -16.62 14.53
N VAL A 268 -14.46 -16.58 14.47
CA VAL A 268 -13.69 -15.49 13.88
C VAL A 268 -12.65 -16.08 12.95
N THR A 269 -12.45 -15.43 11.81
CA THR A 269 -11.40 -15.75 10.85
C THR A 269 -10.45 -14.57 10.69
N LEU A 270 -9.17 -14.87 10.46
CA LEU A 270 -8.13 -13.88 10.24
C LEU A 270 -7.72 -13.88 8.77
N HIS A 271 -7.73 -12.70 8.15
CA HIS A 271 -7.26 -12.47 6.79
C HIS A 271 -6.07 -11.51 6.80
N GLY A 272 -5.16 -11.67 5.84
CA GLY A 272 -4.07 -10.73 5.61
C GLY A 272 -2.68 -11.37 5.60
N LYS A 273 -1.65 -10.51 5.74
CA LYS A 273 -0.23 -10.87 5.68
C LYS A 273 0.53 -10.11 6.76
N GLY A 274 1.42 -10.78 7.48
CA GLY A 274 2.16 -10.19 8.61
C GLY A 274 1.21 -9.51 9.61
N LEU A 275 1.41 -8.22 9.85
CA LEU A 275 0.54 -7.40 10.71
C LEU A 275 -0.39 -6.47 9.90
N ALA A 276 -0.58 -6.69 8.60
CA ALA A 276 -1.70 -6.14 7.83
C ALA A 276 -2.83 -7.15 7.86
N LEU A 277 -3.66 -7.06 8.90
CA LEU A 277 -4.64 -8.08 9.25
C LEU A 277 -6.06 -7.55 9.28
N SER A 278 -7.02 -8.45 9.12
CA SER A 278 -8.42 -8.19 9.32
C SER A 278 -9.09 -9.39 9.99
N LEU A 279 -9.82 -9.15 11.06
CA LEU A 279 -10.74 -10.10 11.65
C LEU A 279 -12.06 -10.05 10.90
N LYS A 280 -12.66 -11.21 10.68
CA LYS A 280 -13.99 -11.35 10.11
C LYS A 280 -14.84 -12.25 11.01
N LEU A 281 -16.04 -11.79 11.32
CA LEU A 281 -16.99 -12.52 12.15
C LEU A 281 -17.75 -13.55 11.29
N ASP A 282 -17.99 -14.73 11.85
CA ASP A 282 -18.86 -15.72 11.19
C ASP A 282 -20.31 -15.21 11.15
N ALA A 283 -20.92 -15.25 9.97
CA ALA A 283 -22.27 -14.74 9.74
C ALA A 283 -23.38 -15.51 10.50
N ARG A 284 -23.06 -16.68 11.08
CA ARG A 284 -23.98 -17.49 11.88
C ARG A 284 -24.06 -17.03 13.34
N LEU A 285 -23.18 -16.13 13.78
CA LEU A 285 -23.21 -15.58 15.12
C LEU A 285 -24.31 -14.53 15.24
N ASP A 286 -25.07 -14.60 16.33
CA ASP A 286 -26.10 -13.61 16.69
C ASP A 286 -25.45 -12.41 17.40
N ARG A 287 -24.47 -11.81 16.73
CA ARG A 287 -23.71 -10.66 17.23
C ARG A 287 -23.17 -9.87 16.04
N SER A 288 -23.23 -8.54 16.09
CA SER A 288 -22.69 -7.73 15.00
C SER A 288 -21.21 -7.46 15.21
N MET A 289 -20.47 -7.23 14.11
CA MET A 289 -19.06 -6.81 14.22
C MET A 289 -18.92 -5.45 14.92
N THR A 290 -19.94 -4.61 14.86
CA THR A 290 -19.99 -3.34 15.60
C THR A 290 -20.02 -3.58 17.11
N ASP A 291 -20.80 -4.54 17.60
CA ASP A 291 -20.87 -4.86 19.03
C ASP A 291 -19.52 -5.39 19.53
N VAL A 292 -18.93 -6.34 18.79
CA VAL A 292 -17.58 -6.86 19.08
C VAL A 292 -16.54 -5.73 19.09
N TRP A 293 -16.64 -4.78 18.17
CA TRP A 293 -15.72 -3.63 18.12
C TRP A 293 -15.85 -2.70 19.33
N LEU A 294 -17.07 -2.40 19.76
CA LEU A 294 -17.32 -1.57 20.94
C LEU A 294 -16.81 -2.27 22.21
N ASP A 295 -17.08 -3.57 22.36
CA ASP A 295 -16.59 -4.37 23.49
C ASP A 295 -15.05 -4.43 23.51
N LEU A 296 -14.40 -4.55 22.35
CA LEU A 296 -12.94 -4.48 22.25
C LEU A 296 -12.40 -3.11 22.70
N ILE A 297 -13.05 -2.01 22.30
CA ILE A 297 -12.66 -0.65 22.72
C ILE A 297 -12.79 -0.52 24.24
N ASP A 298 -13.91 -0.97 24.82
CA ASP A 298 -14.15 -0.93 26.27
C ASP A 298 -13.13 -1.81 27.02
N GLY A 299 -12.69 -2.91 26.39
CA GLY A 299 -11.60 -3.76 26.86
C GLY A 299 -10.18 -3.19 26.65
N GLY A 300 -10.04 -2.01 26.06
CA GLY A 300 -8.77 -1.31 25.83
C GLY A 300 -8.05 -1.69 24.52
N VAL A 301 -8.71 -2.42 23.61
CA VAL A 301 -8.17 -2.82 22.31
C VAL A 301 -8.76 -1.95 21.21
N LEU A 302 -7.93 -1.07 20.65
CA LEU A 302 -8.33 -0.19 19.55
C LEU A 302 -8.16 -0.92 18.20
N ALA A 303 -9.29 -1.29 17.59
CA ALA A 303 -9.38 -1.76 16.22
C ALA A 303 -10.20 -0.78 15.37
N MET A 304 -10.17 -0.93 14.05
CA MET A 304 -10.91 -0.05 13.14
C MET A 304 -11.82 -0.84 12.20
N PRO A 305 -13.11 -0.46 12.05
CA PRO A 305 -13.97 -1.03 11.02
C PRO A 305 -13.41 -0.80 9.61
N ASN A 306 -13.60 -1.79 8.73
CA ASN A 306 -13.25 -1.63 7.32
C ASN A 306 -14.37 -0.92 6.56
N SER A 307 -14.03 0.17 5.86
CA SER A 307 -15.00 0.96 5.09
C SER A 307 -15.65 0.19 3.94
N ALA A 308 -14.96 -0.82 3.39
CA ALA A 308 -15.47 -1.64 2.28
C ALA A 308 -15.90 -3.07 2.71
N ALA A 309 -15.88 -3.37 4.01
CA ALA A 309 -16.22 -4.70 4.54
C ALA A 309 -16.79 -4.57 5.97
N PRO A 310 -18.10 -4.29 6.10
CA PRO A 310 -18.73 -3.92 7.38
C PRO A 310 -18.76 -5.05 8.42
N ASP A 311 -18.57 -6.30 7.98
CA ASP A 311 -18.47 -7.50 8.82
C ASP A 311 -17.02 -7.81 9.26
N SER A 312 -16.12 -6.83 9.18
CA SER A 312 -14.70 -7.03 9.46
C SER A 312 -14.04 -5.86 10.20
N LEU A 313 -13.08 -6.20 11.05
CA LEU A 313 -12.24 -5.25 11.79
C LEU A 313 -10.80 -5.34 11.33
N ARG A 314 -10.24 -4.21 10.94
CA ARG A 314 -8.83 -4.08 10.63
C ARG A 314 -8.01 -4.13 11.91
N LEU A 315 -7.00 -4.98 11.89
CA LEU A 315 -5.93 -5.04 12.86
C LEU A 315 -4.62 -4.61 12.20
N SER A 316 -4.05 -3.50 12.67
CA SER A 316 -2.79 -2.97 12.15
C SER A 316 -1.87 -2.50 13.30
N PRO A 317 -1.50 -3.39 14.23
CA PRO A 317 -0.71 -3.01 15.39
C PRO A 317 0.68 -2.51 15.00
N PRO A 318 1.42 -1.78 15.85
CA PRO A 318 2.81 -1.39 15.59
C PRO A 318 3.71 -2.59 15.24
N LEU A 319 4.79 -2.40 14.48
CA LEU A 319 5.69 -3.53 14.14
C LEU A 319 6.45 -4.10 15.35
N ILE A 320 6.43 -3.38 16.48
CA ILE A 320 6.97 -3.81 17.77
C ILE A 320 5.98 -4.64 18.60
N PHE A 321 4.78 -4.93 18.08
CA PHE A 321 3.79 -5.79 18.75
C PHE A 321 4.45 -7.11 19.17
N GLY A 322 4.26 -7.53 20.41
CA GLY A 322 4.90 -8.71 20.98
C GLY A 322 3.90 -9.77 21.41
N VAL A 323 4.43 -10.84 21.98
CA VAL A 323 3.64 -11.99 22.44
C VAL A 323 2.64 -11.57 23.52
N ASP A 324 3.05 -10.73 24.47
CA ASP A 324 2.17 -10.26 25.54
C ASP A 324 0.97 -9.49 24.98
N GLU A 325 1.17 -8.61 24.00
CA GLU A 325 0.05 -7.91 23.36
C GLU A 325 -0.83 -8.84 22.51
N VAL A 326 -0.27 -9.91 21.94
CA VAL A 326 -1.06 -10.94 21.26
C VAL A 326 -1.98 -11.64 22.25
N GLU A 327 -1.50 -12.07 23.41
CA GLU A 327 -2.34 -12.75 24.40
C GLU A 327 -3.44 -11.80 24.93
N VAL A 328 -3.13 -10.51 25.17
CA VAL A 328 -4.14 -9.51 25.53
C VAL A 328 -5.22 -9.37 24.45
N LEU A 329 -4.84 -9.31 23.17
CA LEU A 329 -5.80 -9.25 22.06
C LEU A 329 -6.72 -10.48 22.05
N ILE A 330 -6.17 -11.67 22.27
CA ILE A 330 -6.92 -12.92 22.23
C ILE A 330 -7.90 -13.02 23.40
N ASP A 331 -7.46 -12.66 24.61
CA ASP A 331 -8.33 -12.66 25.79
C ASP A 331 -9.47 -11.64 25.64
N ARG A 332 -9.18 -10.42 25.17
CA ARG A 332 -10.21 -9.39 24.94
C ARG A 332 -11.16 -9.76 23.81
N LEU A 333 -10.68 -10.42 22.77
CA LEU A 333 -11.56 -10.93 21.71
C LEU A 333 -12.48 -12.04 22.23
N ASP A 334 -12.02 -12.90 23.14
CA ASP A 334 -12.88 -13.94 23.72
C ASP A 334 -13.96 -13.36 24.63
N GLU A 335 -13.62 -12.35 25.44
CA GLU A 335 -14.59 -11.59 26.24
C GLU A 335 -15.63 -10.91 25.34
N ALA A 336 -15.19 -10.23 24.27
CA ALA A 336 -16.05 -9.54 23.31
C ALA A 336 -16.93 -10.47 22.44
N LEU A 337 -16.69 -11.78 22.49
CA LEU A 337 -17.50 -12.80 21.80
C LEU A 337 -18.40 -13.59 22.75
N GLN A 338 -18.36 -13.32 24.07
CA GLN A 338 -19.33 -13.90 25.00
C GLN A 338 -20.71 -13.31 24.75
N PRO A 339 -21.81 -14.03 25.04
CA PRO A 339 -23.19 -13.58 24.79
C PRO A 339 -23.55 -12.24 25.43
#